data_AF-A0A9J6B8I1-F1
#
_entry.id   AF-A0A9J6B8I1-F1
#
_cell.length_a   1.000
_cell.length_b   1.000
_cell.length_c   1.000
_cell.angle_alpha   90.00
_cell.angle_beta   90.00
_cell.angle_gamma   90.00
#
_symmetry.space_group_name_H-M   'P 1'
#
loop_
_entity.id
_entity.type
_entity.pdbx_description
1 polymer ?
#
loop_
_entity_poly.entity_id
_entity_poly.type
_entity_poly.pdbx_seq_one_letter_code
_entity_poly.pdbx_strand_id
1 'polypeptide(L)'
;MDHDFFEDDFDDDEIIRAFFGQSEMFRTSYVYRSRTNVRHQRENLGSSGPNLILLLQMLPFFIIFLLAYFPFSAPQYYSLQKNYSYQFKKMTDKYGVEFFVKSAEFDKNYPLCSPARENIEDNVIRDHKSTLGRYCHIELQRRQWNRNYPTPHCDRLQNFGVA
;
A
#
# COMPACT_ATOMS: atom_id res chain seq x y z
N MET A 1 -50.11 13.02 15.39
CA MET A 1 -49.55 11.77 14.82
C MET A 1 -48.49 12.23 13.86
N ASP A 2 -47.27 12.33 14.35
CA ASP A 2 -46.07 12.66 13.58
C ASP A 2 -45.18 11.43 13.68
N HIS A 3 -44.68 10.94 12.54
CA HIS A 3 -43.33 10.40 12.31
C HIS A 3 -43.23 9.68 10.96
N ASP A 4 -42.28 10.19 10.16
CA ASP A 4 -41.41 9.51 9.20
C ASP A 4 -42.07 8.87 7.95
N PHE A 5 -41.48 8.90 6.76
CA PHE A 5 -40.08 8.78 6.41
C PHE A 5 -39.76 9.59 5.15
N PHE A 6 -38.61 10.25 5.14
CA PHE A 6 -37.96 10.74 3.93
C PHE A 6 -37.52 9.52 3.09
N GLU A 7 -38.27 9.21 2.03
CA GLU A 7 -37.76 8.41 0.91
C GLU A 7 -36.87 9.34 0.07
N ASP A 8 -35.64 9.56 0.53
CA ASP A 8 -34.56 9.98 -0.35
C ASP A 8 -34.20 8.75 -1.18
N ASP A 9 -34.72 8.69 -2.41
CA ASP A 9 -34.33 7.71 -3.41
C ASP A 9 -32.81 7.83 -3.64
N PHE A 10 -32.05 6.91 -3.03
CA PHE A 10 -30.63 6.76 -3.26
C PHE A 10 -30.42 6.26 -4.70
N ASP A 11 -30.19 7.20 -5.62
CA ASP A 11 -29.91 6.88 -7.01
C ASP A 11 -28.43 6.48 -7.15
N ASP A 12 -28.17 5.18 -7.04
CA ASP A 12 -26.84 4.58 -7.14
C ASP A 12 -26.12 5.00 -8.43
N ASP A 13 -26.88 5.24 -9.50
CA ASP A 13 -26.36 5.67 -10.79
C ASP A 13 -25.80 7.10 -10.76
N GLU A 14 -26.31 7.97 -9.87
CA GLU A 14 -25.79 9.33 -9.68
C GLU A 14 -24.44 9.30 -8.93
N ILE A 15 -24.33 8.48 -7.89
CA ILE A 15 -23.08 8.29 -7.13
C ILE A 15 -22.00 7.72 -8.04
N ILE A 16 -22.35 6.68 -8.81
CA ILE A 16 -21.40 6.03 -9.73
C ILE A 16 -21.00 6.99 -10.85
N ARG A 17 -21.93 7.83 -11.36
CA ARG A 17 -21.62 8.80 -12.40
C ARG A 17 -20.80 9.98 -11.89
N ALA A 18 -21.04 10.43 -10.65
CA ALA A 18 -20.25 11.46 -9.98
C ALA A 18 -18.81 10.99 -9.70
N PHE A 19 -18.61 9.70 -9.41
CA PHE A 19 -17.30 9.14 -9.06
C PHE A 19 -16.51 8.58 -10.26
N PHE A 20 -17.19 7.99 -11.26
CA PHE A 20 -16.55 7.23 -12.36
C PHE A 20 -16.74 7.84 -13.76
N GLY A 21 -17.30 9.05 -13.86
CA GLY A 21 -17.28 9.92 -15.04
C GLY A 21 -17.24 9.23 -16.42
N GLN A 22 -18.40 9.07 -17.06
CA GLN A 22 -18.58 8.61 -18.46
C GLN A 22 -17.68 7.44 -18.93
N SER A 23 -17.27 6.52 -18.04
CA SER A 23 -16.58 5.30 -18.43
C SER A 23 -17.58 4.15 -18.57
N GLU A 24 -18.02 3.94 -19.81
CA GLU A 24 -18.86 2.82 -20.24
C GLU A 24 -18.11 1.48 -20.10
N MET A 25 -17.93 0.97 -18.87
CA MET A 25 -17.20 -0.29 -18.62
C MET A 25 -18.10 -1.52 -18.52
N PHE A 26 -19.43 -1.37 -18.42
CA PHE A 26 -20.36 -2.50 -18.28
C PHE A 26 -21.65 -2.31 -19.10
N ARG A 27 -21.55 -2.40 -20.43
CA ARG A 27 -22.74 -2.58 -21.27
C ARG A 27 -23.10 -4.07 -21.36
N THR A 28 -23.93 -4.54 -20.43
CA THR A 28 -24.76 -5.72 -20.69
C THR A 28 -25.79 -5.34 -21.75
N SER A 29 -25.66 -5.93 -22.94
CA SER A 29 -26.48 -5.64 -24.10
C SER A 29 -27.91 -6.15 -23.93
N TYR A 30 -28.83 -5.26 -23.57
CA TYR A 30 -30.27 -5.46 -23.77
C TYR A 30 -30.75 -4.53 -24.87
N VAL A 31 -31.17 -5.14 -25.98
CA VAL A 31 -31.77 -4.47 -27.13
C VAL A 31 -33.23 -4.19 -26.82
N TYR A 32 -33.63 -2.91 -26.82
CA TYR A 32 -34.96 -2.52 -27.26
C TYR A 32 -34.88 -1.20 -28.05
N ARG A 33 -35.36 -1.25 -29.30
CA ARG A 33 -35.49 -0.10 -30.19
C ARG A 33 -36.71 0.74 -29.76
N SER A 34 -36.54 2.05 -29.68
CA SER A 34 -37.58 3.01 -30.09
C SER A 34 -36.91 4.28 -30.63
N ARG A 35 -37.41 4.75 -31.78
CA ARG A 35 -36.91 5.95 -32.47
C ARG A 35 -37.57 7.18 -31.86
N THR A 36 -36.77 8.13 -31.38
CA THR A 36 -37.16 9.53 -31.28
C THR A 36 -35.97 10.41 -31.61
N ASN A 37 -36.13 11.22 -32.65
CA ASN A 37 -35.22 12.30 -32.98
C ASN A 37 -35.32 13.37 -31.89
N VAL A 38 -34.43 13.33 -30.91
CA VAL A 38 -34.21 14.46 -30.00
C VAL A 38 -32.86 15.05 -30.35
N ARG A 39 -32.92 16.19 -31.04
CA ARG A 39 -31.82 17.08 -31.32
C ARG A 39 -31.42 17.70 -29.97
N HIS A 40 -30.56 17.03 -29.21
CA HIS A 40 -29.89 17.69 -28.09
C HIS A 40 -28.88 18.67 -28.66
N GLN A 41 -29.34 19.91 -28.71
CA GLN A 41 -28.55 21.13 -28.70
C GLN A 41 -27.38 20.93 -27.73
N ARG A 42 -26.18 20.74 -28.31
CA ARG A 42 -24.93 20.80 -27.60
C ARG A 42 -24.77 22.26 -27.21
N GLU A 43 -25.29 22.61 -26.04
CA GLU A 43 -25.05 23.93 -25.47
C GLU A 43 -23.54 24.08 -25.28
N ASN A 44 -23.03 25.07 -25.99
CA ASN A 44 -21.74 25.66 -25.74
C ASN A 44 -21.73 26.17 -24.29
N LEU A 45 -21.22 25.37 -23.35
CA LEU A 45 -20.49 25.94 -22.22
C LEU A 45 -19.06 26.23 -22.70
N GLY A 46 -18.95 27.25 -23.54
CA GLY A 46 -17.73 28.02 -23.59
C GLY A 46 -17.70 28.89 -22.34
N SER A 47 -16.65 28.76 -21.51
CA SER A 47 -16.06 29.91 -20.82
C SER A 47 -14.83 29.46 -20.02
N SER A 48 -13.66 29.82 -20.54
CA SER A 48 -12.59 30.48 -19.77
C SER A 48 -12.25 29.91 -18.38
N GLY A 49 -11.29 28.99 -18.34
CA GLY A 49 -10.52 28.64 -17.14
C GLY A 49 -9.17 28.06 -17.55
N PRO A 50 -8.03 28.69 -17.23
CA PRO A 50 -6.75 28.32 -17.84
C PRO A 50 -6.26 26.99 -17.28
N ASN A 51 -5.92 26.04 -18.16
CA ASN A 51 -5.00 24.92 -17.93
C ASN A 51 -5.34 23.85 -16.86
N LEU A 52 -6.37 24.01 -16.02
CA LEU A 52 -6.65 23.08 -14.91
C LEU A 52 -7.11 21.68 -15.36
N ILE A 53 -7.96 21.61 -16.40
CA ILE A 53 -8.42 20.32 -16.96
C ILE A 53 -7.26 19.56 -17.62
N LEU A 54 -6.36 20.28 -18.30
CA LEU A 54 -5.17 19.70 -18.92
C LEU A 54 -4.15 19.21 -17.87
N LEU A 55 -3.97 19.97 -16.78
CA LEU A 55 -3.18 19.55 -15.61
C LEU A 55 -3.75 18.28 -14.96
N LEU A 56 -5.08 18.19 -14.81
CA LEU A 56 -5.74 17.02 -14.25
C LEU A 56 -5.56 15.78 -15.14
N GLN A 57 -5.58 15.94 -16.46
CA GLN A 57 -5.31 14.86 -17.41
C GLN A 57 -3.84 14.40 -17.40
N MET A 58 -2.89 15.29 -17.06
CA MET A 58 -1.47 14.97 -16.93
C MET A 58 -1.10 14.39 -15.56
N LEU A 59 -1.96 14.55 -14.55
CA LEU A 59 -1.80 14.03 -13.19
C LEU A 59 -1.43 12.54 -13.11
N PRO A 60 -2.05 11.59 -13.85
CA PRO A 60 -1.63 10.19 -13.83
C PRO A 60 -0.17 10.01 -14.31
N PHE A 61 0.28 10.77 -15.31
CA PHE A 61 1.68 10.72 -15.76
C PHE A 61 2.61 11.29 -14.70
N PHE A 62 2.23 12.38 -14.04
CA PHE A 62 2.99 12.93 -12.92
C PHE A 62 3.05 11.96 -11.74
N ILE A 63 1.97 11.26 -11.41
CA ILE A 63 1.96 10.23 -10.36
C ILE A 63 2.88 9.07 -10.73
N ILE A 64 2.83 8.57 -11.97
CA ILE A 64 3.72 7.51 -12.44
C ILE A 64 5.18 7.97 -12.41
N PHE A 65 5.46 9.20 -12.86
CA PHE A 65 6.79 9.78 -12.83
C PHE A 65 7.28 9.88 -11.38
N LEU A 66 6.47 10.44 -10.48
CA LEU A 66 6.78 10.49 -9.06
C LEU A 66 7.06 9.08 -8.52
N LEU A 67 6.20 8.09 -8.75
CA LEU A 67 6.41 6.71 -8.28
C LEU A 67 7.66 6.04 -8.87
N ALA A 68 8.04 6.36 -10.11
CA ALA A 68 9.22 5.80 -10.78
C ALA A 68 10.53 6.42 -10.25
N TYR A 69 10.51 7.70 -9.91
CA TYR A 69 11.69 8.43 -9.42
C TYR A 69 11.73 8.59 -7.91
N PHE A 70 10.65 8.28 -7.20
CA PHE A 70 10.61 8.25 -5.75
C PHE A 70 11.10 6.87 -5.33
N PRO A 71 12.38 6.74 -4.91
CA PRO A 71 12.80 5.49 -4.31
C PRO A 71 11.95 5.34 -3.05
N PHE A 72 11.00 4.41 -3.07
CA PHE A 72 10.36 3.95 -1.85
C PHE A 72 11.51 3.47 -0.98
N SER A 73 11.91 4.30 -0.02
CA SER A 73 13.22 4.23 0.59
C SER A 73 13.25 3.04 1.53
N ALA A 74 13.49 1.85 0.96
CA ALA A 74 14.04 0.74 1.70
C ALA A 74 15.35 1.25 2.33
N PRO A 75 15.59 0.93 3.61
CA PRO A 75 16.73 1.46 4.33
C PRO A 75 18.01 1.03 3.61
N GLN A 76 18.66 1.96 2.91
CA GLN A 76 19.85 1.67 2.10
C GLN A 76 21.06 1.24 2.93
N TYR A 77 20.91 1.20 4.25
CA TYR A 77 21.94 0.95 5.25
C TYR A 77 21.89 -0.48 5.83
N TYR A 78 20.76 -1.22 5.73
CA TYR A 78 20.68 -2.62 6.16
C TYR A 78 19.76 -3.49 5.29
N SER A 79 19.86 -4.81 5.46
CA SER A 79 18.94 -5.82 4.93
C SER A 79 18.76 -6.94 5.95
N LEU A 80 17.54 -7.48 6.09
CA LEU A 80 17.29 -8.67 6.93
C LEU A 80 17.83 -9.97 6.29
N GLN A 81 18.06 -9.94 4.98
CA GLN A 81 18.57 -11.08 4.22
C GLN A 81 19.92 -10.76 3.61
N LYS A 82 20.81 -11.75 3.60
CA LYS A 82 22.12 -11.65 2.95
C LYS A 82 21.93 -11.49 1.45
N ASN A 83 22.64 -10.53 0.86
CA ASN A 83 22.70 -10.33 -0.59
C ASN A 83 24.12 -9.89 -0.98
N TYR A 84 24.45 -9.88 -2.28
CA TYR A 84 25.75 -9.44 -2.79
C TYR A 84 26.14 -8.04 -2.31
N SER A 85 25.17 -7.14 -2.18
CA SER A 85 25.40 -5.78 -1.65
C SER A 85 25.42 -5.71 -0.13
N TYR A 86 24.90 -6.71 0.59
CA TYR A 86 24.77 -6.73 2.05
C TYR A 86 25.39 -8.01 2.60
N GLN A 87 26.71 -7.99 2.78
CA GLN A 87 27.49 -9.19 3.13
C GLN A 87 27.86 -9.27 4.61
N PHE A 88 27.95 -8.12 5.29
CA PHE A 88 28.46 -8.03 6.65
C PHE A 88 27.34 -8.28 7.66
N LYS A 89 27.37 -9.42 8.35
CA LYS A 89 26.39 -9.78 9.37
C LYS A 89 26.57 -8.94 10.64
N LYS A 90 25.45 -8.49 11.20
CA LYS A 90 25.31 -7.77 12.46
C LYS A 90 24.11 -8.31 13.25
N MET A 91 24.08 -7.99 14.53
CA MET A 91 23.04 -8.39 15.47
C MET A 91 22.53 -7.15 16.20
N THR A 92 21.23 -7.10 16.47
CA THR A 92 20.69 -6.09 17.37
C THR A 92 21.01 -6.45 18.82
N ASP A 93 21.23 -5.43 19.65
CA ASP A 93 21.61 -5.63 21.05
C ASP A 93 20.43 -6.14 21.89
N LYS A 94 19.23 -5.56 21.67
CA LYS A 94 18.03 -5.84 22.48
C LYS A 94 17.44 -7.25 22.28
N TYR A 95 17.43 -7.76 21.05
CA TYR A 95 16.68 -8.98 20.70
C TYR A 95 17.48 -9.98 19.86
N GLY A 96 18.77 -9.71 19.60
CA GLY A 96 19.61 -10.62 18.81
C GLY A 96 19.07 -10.84 17.39
N VAL A 97 18.46 -9.83 16.78
CA VAL A 97 17.95 -9.95 15.40
C VAL A 97 19.11 -9.83 14.42
N GLU A 98 19.25 -10.83 13.56
CA GLU A 98 20.23 -10.84 12.48
C GLU A 98 19.88 -9.85 11.38
N PHE A 99 20.85 -9.01 11.02
CA PHE A 99 20.76 -8.13 9.85
C PHE A 99 22.12 -8.00 9.16
N PHE A 100 22.10 -7.51 7.92
CA PHE A 100 23.27 -7.40 7.05
C PHE A 100 23.46 -5.97 6.60
N VAL A 101 24.71 -5.50 6.56
CA VAL A 101 25.08 -4.15 6.14
C VAL A 101 26.03 -4.20 4.94
N LYS A 102 26.14 -3.07 4.23
CA LYS A 102 26.93 -2.98 2.99
C LYS A 102 28.44 -2.95 3.19
N SER A 103 28.90 -2.36 4.29
CA SER A 103 30.32 -2.11 4.56
C SER A 103 30.72 -2.57 5.96
N ALA A 104 31.96 -3.03 6.11
CA ALA A 104 32.59 -3.31 7.40
C ALA A 104 32.72 -2.05 8.27
N GLU A 105 32.78 -0.86 7.65
CA GLU A 105 32.89 0.43 8.33
C GLU A 105 31.61 0.87 9.04
N PHE A 106 30.54 0.07 8.96
CA PHE A 106 29.27 0.34 9.61
C PHE A 106 29.43 0.62 11.11
N ASP A 107 30.27 -0.13 11.82
CA ASP A 107 30.46 0.08 13.27
C ASP A 107 31.29 1.33 13.59
N LYS A 108 32.08 1.84 12.62
CA LYS A 108 32.79 3.11 12.76
C LYS A 108 31.82 4.30 12.64
N ASN A 109 30.85 4.20 11.73
CA ASN A 109 29.86 5.25 11.48
C ASN A 109 28.70 5.19 12.47
N TYR A 110 28.34 3.99 12.93
CA TYR A 110 27.24 3.70 13.85
C TYR A 110 27.75 2.85 15.01
N PRO A 111 28.54 3.45 15.93
CA PRO A 111 29.09 2.73 17.08
C PRO A 111 27.97 2.24 18.00
N LEU A 112 28.26 1.19 18.76
CA LEU A 112 27.35 0.63 19.76
C LEU A 112 26.93 1.71 20.76
N CYS A 113 25.69 1.61 21.25
CA CYS A 113 25.05 2.56 22.16
C CYS A 113 24.90 4.00 21.62
N SER A 114 25.18 4.27 20.34
CA SER A 114 24.86 5.56 19.75
C SER A 114 23.36 5.66 19.41
N PRO A 115 22.74 6.84 19.51
CA PRO A 115 21.33 7.02 19.14
C PRO A 115 21.08 6.73 17.65
N ALA A 116 22.09 6.97 16.80
CA ALA A 116 22.02 6.62 15.39
C ALA A 116 21.96 5.09 15.18
N ARG A 117 22.77 4.33 15.94
CA ARG A 117 22.74 2.86 15.93
C ARG A 117 21.41 2.33 16.47
N GLU A 118 20.91 2.88 17.58
CA GLU A 118 19.63 2.47 18.17
C GLU A 118 18.47 2.66 17.19
N ASN A 119 18.39 3.81 16.51
CA ASN A 119 17.37 4.06 15.49
C ASN A 119 17.40 3.03 14.35
N ILE A 120 18.60 2.62 13.93
CA ILE A 120 18.76 1.58 12.90
C ILE A 120 18.27 0.24 13.42
N GLU A 121 18.69 -0.15 14.63
CA GLU A 121 18.29 -1.42 15.24
C GLU A 121 16.78 -1.49 15.51
N ASP A 122 16.17 -0.40 15.95
CA ASP A 122 14.72 -0.30 16.15
C ASP A 122 13.95 -0.48 14.83
N ASN A 123 14.48 0.05 13.72
CA ASN A 123 13.93 -0.18 12.39
C ASN A 123 14.11 -1.65 11.94
N VAL A 124 15.29 -2.24 12.17
CA VAL A 124 15.56 -3.66 11.92
C VAL A 124 14.57 -4.55 12.67
N ILE A 125 14.35 -4.26 13.96
CA ILE A 125 13.41 -5.00 14.82
C ILE A 125 11.99 -4.88 14.29
N ARG A 126 11.57 -3.67 13.91
CA ARG A 126 10.24 -3.41 13.35
C ARG A 126 10.00 -4.18 12.05
N ASP A 127 10.96 -4.13 11.13
CA ASP A 127 10.88 -4.84 9.85
C ASP A 127 10.89 -6.36 10.04
N HIS A 128 11.67 -6.85 11.00
CA HIS A 128 11.70 -8.26 11.36
C HIS A 128 10.34 -8.73 11.89
N LYS A 129 9.74 -7.99 12.84
CA LYS A 129 8.38 -8.25 13.33
C LYS A 129 7.34 -8.22 12.22
N SER A 130 7.40 -7.22 11.34
CA SER A 130 6.51 -7.11 10.17
C SER A 130 6.63 -8.34 9.25
N THR A 131 7.87 -8.76 8.99
CA THR A 131 8.15 -9.96 8.18
C THR A 131 7.59 -11.23 8.83
N LEU A 132 7.83 -11.42 10.12
CA LEU A 132 7.25 -12.53 10.90
C LEU A 132 5.72 -12.50 10.88
N GLY A 133 5.11 -11.32 11.06
CA GLY A 133 3.66 -11.13 11.02
C GLY A 133 3.06 -11.53 9.68
N ARG A 134 3.68 -11.12 8.57
CA ARG A 134 3.25 -11.53 7.23
C ARG A 134 3.33 -13.04 7.03
N TYR A 135 4.41 -13.68 7.46
CA TYR A 135 4.53 -15.14 7.37
C TYR A 135 3.54 -15.85 8.29
N CYS A 136 3.37 -15.37 9.52
CA CYS A 136 2.38 -15.90 10.45
C CYS A 136 0.96 -15.84 9.85
N HIS A 137 0.59 -14.73 9.20
CA HIS A 137 -0.71 -14.62 8.52
C HIS A 137 -0.91 -15.71 7.46
N ILE A 138 0.11 -15.98 6.64
CA ILE A 138 0.08 -17.06 5.65
C ILE A 138 -0.03 -18.44 6.31
N GLU A 139 0.67 -18.67 7.42
CA GLU A 139 0.60 -19.94 8.16
C GLU A 139 -0.79 -20.16 8.76
N LEU A 140 -1.41 -19.12 9.33
CA LEU A 140 -2.78 -19.19 9.85
C LEU A 140 -3.80 -19.45 8.74
N GLN A 141 -3.65 -18.80 7.58
CA GLN A 141 -4.46 -19.09 6.40
C GLN A 141 -4.33 -20.55 5.95
N ARG A 142 -3.14 -21.15 6.03
CA ARG A 142 -2.95 -22.58 5.71
C ARG A 142 -3.55 -23.49 6.78
N ARG A 143 -3.48 -23.09 8.06
CA ARG A 143 -4.05 -23.84 9.18
C ARG A 143 -5.57 -23.97 9.12
N GLN A 144 -6.27 -23.06 8.42
CA GLN A 144 -7.72 -23.18 8.20
C GLN A 144 -8.09 -24.45 7.41
N TRP A 145 -7.21 -24.91 6.51
CA TRP A 145 -7.41 -26.12 5.70
C TRP A 145 -6.84 -27.38 6.38
N ASN A 146 -5.82 -27.23 7.22
CA ASN A 146 -5.25 -28.30 8.03
C ASN A 146 -4.99 -27.81 9.46
N ARG A 147 -5.83 -28.24 10.40
CA ARG A 147 -5.77 -27.80 11.81
C ARG A 147 -4.42 -28.07 12.48
N ASN A 148 -3.70 -29.09 12.02
CA ASN A 148 -2.38 -29.50 12.53
C ASN A 148 -1.20 -28.86 11.78
N TYR A 149 -1.45 -27.87 10.90
CA TYR A 149 -0.39 -27.16 10.18
C TYR A 149 0.53 -26.41 11.17
N PRO A 150 1.86 -26.63 11.14
CA PRO A 150 2.77 -25.94 12.05
C PRO A 150 2.85 -24.43 11.73
N THR A 151 2.96 -23.60 12.77
CA THR A 151 3.00 -22.13 12.67
C THR A 151 4.27 -21.53 13.29
N PRO A 152 5.48 -21.95 12.83
CA PRO A 152 6.73 -21.55 13.47
C PRO A 152 6.98 -20.03 13.45
N HIS A 153 6.49 -19.29 12.45
CA HIS A 153 6.67 -17.84 12.41
C HIS A 153 5.73 -17.13 13.39
N CYS A 154 4.51 -17.64 13.58
CA CYS A 154 3.63 -17.17 14.66
C CYS A 154 4.23 -17.41 16.03
N ASP A 155 4.79 -18.61 16.27
CA ASP A 155 5.38 -18.97 17.56
C ASP A 155 6.60 -18.07 17.87
N ARG A 156 7.44 -17.79 16.87
CA ARG A 156 8.55 -16.83 17.02
C ARG A 156 8.08 -15.41 17.27
N LEU A 157 7.00 -14.97 16.61
CA LEU A 157 6.44 -13.64 16.81
C LEU A 157 5.85 -13.49 18.22
N GLN A 158 5.17 -14.53 18.73
CA GLN A 158 4.62 -14.56 20.08
C GLN A 158 5.71 -14.51 21.14
N ASN A 159 6.80 -15.25 20.93
CA ASN A 159 7.94 -15.29 21.85
C ASN A 159 8.92 -14.13 21.63
N PHE A 160 8.63 -13.19 20.72
CA PHE A 160 9.55 -12.11 20.39
C PHE A 160 9.70 -11.17 21.59
N GLY A 161 10.86 -11.18 22.24
CA GLY A 161 11.15 -10.35 23.40
C GLY A 161 10.63 -10.90 24.73
N VAL A 162 10.25 -12.18 24.78
CA VAL A 162 9.88 -12.91 26.03
C VAL A 162 11.11 -13.67 26.59
N ALA A 163 12.32 -13.18 26.32
CA ALA A 163 13.58 -13.75 26.78
C ALA A 163 14.23 -12.86 27.84
#